data_AF-A0A2N5GHU1-F1
#
_entry.id   AF-A0A2N5GHU1-F1
#
_cell.length_a   1.000
_cell.length_b   1.000
_cell.length_c   1.000
_cell.angle_alpha   90.00
_cell.angle_beta   90.00
_cell.angle_gamma   90.00
#
_symmetry.space_group_name_H-M   'P 1'
#
loop_
_entity.id
_entity.type
_entity.pdbx_description
1 polymer ?
#
loop_
_entity_poly.entity_id
_entity_poly.type
_entity_poly.pdbx_seq_one_letter_code
_entity_poly.pdbx_strand_id
1 'polypeptide(L)'
;MGRARAWIKVISILIAIVAVWFFLFGIRLIGYFSAISERGLRATECGTQGCSDAVFLLNTAWTFSFFIIIPLIIPLALVIYWSLKNNKKSS
;
A
#
# COMPACT_ATOMS: atom_id res chain seq x y z
N MET A 1 5.52 31.02 -11.88
CA MET A 1 4.96 30.69 -10.54
C MET A 1 3.86 29.60 -10.54
N GLY A 2 3.21 29.27 -11.66
CA GLY A 2 2.13 28.25 -11.68
C GLY A 2 2.57 26.80 -11.45
N ARG A 3 3.79 26.42 -11.87
CA ARG A 3 4.28 25.04 -11.79
C ARG A 3 4.52 24.59 -10.35
N ALA A 4 5.16 25.41 -9.51
CA ALA A 4 5.41 25.09 -8.10
C ALA A 4 4.12 24.83 -7.30
N ARG A 5 3.07 25.64 -7.55
CA ARG A 5 1.77 25.46 -6.90
C ARG A 5 1.07 24.15 -7.29
N ALA A 6 1.29 23.65 -8.51
CA ALA A 6 0.76 22.37 -8.96
C ALA A 6 1.46 21.18 -8.29
N TRP A 7 2.80 21.24 -8.15
CA TRP A 7 3.56 20.21 -7.43
C TRP A 7 3.22 20.14 -5.94
N ILE A 8 3.02 21.30 -5.29
CA ILE A 8 2.59 21.36 -3.89
C ILE A 8 1.22 20.66 -3.71
N LYS A 9 0.28 20.87 -4.63
CA LYS A 9 -1.03 20.18 -4.59
C LYS A 9 -0.88 18.66 -4.73
N VAL A 10 -0.03 18.19 -5.65
CA VAL A 10 0.22 16.74 -5.82
C VAL A 10 0.85 16.16 -4.57
N ILE A 11 1.88 16.80 -4.00
CA ILE A 11 2.53 16.35 -2.76
C ILE A 11 1.52 16.30 -1.61
N SER A 12 0.68 17.32 -1.46
CA SER A 12 -0.38 17.33 -0.44
C SER A 12 -1.37 16.18 -0.59
N ILE A 13 -1.78 15.85 -1.83
CA ILE A 13 -2.67 14.71 -2.10
C ILE A 13 -1.98 13.39 -1.78
N LEU A 14 -0.70 13.21 -2.15
CA LEU A 14 0.06 12.00 -1.83
C LEU A 14 0.18 11.79 -0.32
N ILE A 15 0.48 12.86 0.44
CA ILE A 15 0.54 12.80 1.90
C ILE A 15 -0.82 12.42 2.49
N ALA A 16 -1.91 13.00 1.98
CA ALA A 16 -3.26 12.66 2.45
C ALA A 16 -3.60 11.19 2.18
N ILE A 17 -3.24 10.65 1.02
CA ILE A 17 -3.44 9.23 0.68
C ILE A 17 -2.66 8.34 1.64
N VAL A 18 -1.38 8.63 1.89
CA VAL A 18 -0.53 7.86 2.82
C VAL A 18 -1.10 7.94 4.24
N ALA A 19 -1.56 9.11 4.68
CA ALA A 19 -2.15 9.28 6.00
C ALA A 19 -3.44 8.47 6.16
N VAL A 20 -4.38 8.60 5.22
CA VAL A 20 -5.65 7.83 5.24
C VAL A 20 -5.37 6.33 5.21
N TRP A 21 -4.43 5.90 4.35
CA TRP A 21 -4.00 4.51 4.31
C TRP A 21 -3.44 4.03 5.65
N PHE A 22 -2.57 4.82 6.28
CA PHE A 22 -1.95 4.48 7.55
C PHE A 22 -3.00 4.31 8.67
N PHE A 23 -3.98 5.22 8.74
CA PHE A 23 -5.05 5.14 9.74
C PHE A 23 -5.99 3.95 9.53
N LEU A 24 -6.31 3.60 8.28
CA LEU A 24 -7.24 2.50 7.97
C LEU A 24 -6.58 1.12 8.01
N PHE A 25 -5.41 1.00 7.38
CA PHE A 25 -4.73 -0.28 7.13
C PHE A 25 -3.38 -0.39 7.86
N GLY A 26 -2.68 0.72 8.09
CA GLY A 26 -1.38 0.73 8.77
C GLY A 26 -1.43 0.17 10.20
N ILE A 27 -2.46 0.52 10.98
CA ILE A 27 -2.66 -0.02 12.35
C ILE A 27 -2.83 -1.54 12.33
N ARG A 28 -3.59 -2.07 11.35
CA ARG A 28 -3.77 -3.52 11.18
C ARG A 28 -2.47 -4.20 10.76
N LEU A 29 -1.67 -3.53 9.93
CA LEU A 29 -0.38 -4.04 9.49
C LEU A 29 0.61 -4.19 10.65
N ILE A 30 0.61 -3.24 11.60
CA ILE A 30 1.42 -3.34 12.82
C ILE A 30 1.01 -4.56 13.65
N GLY A 31 -0.29 -4.78 13.83
CA GLY A 31 -0.80 -5.98 14.53
C GLY A 31 -0.42 -7.28 13.80
N TYR A 32 -0.44 -7.26 12.47
CA TYR A 32 -0.01 -8.38 11.63
C TYR A 32 1.50 -8.66 11.78
N PHE A 33 2.37 -7.64 11.76
CA PHE A 33 3.79 -7.81 12.03
C PHE A 33 4.07 -8.31 13.45
N SER A 34 3.31 -7.85 14.44
CA SER A 34 3.39 -8.36 15.81
C SER A 34 3.07 -9.86 15.86
N ALA A 35 2.01 -10.29 15.17
CA ALA A 35 1.64 -11.70 15.10
C ALA A 35 2.71 -12.56 14.40
N ILE A 36 3.35 -12.04 13.35
CA ILE A 36 4.49 -12.68 12.68
C ILE A 36 5.66 -12.84 13.64
N SER A 37 5.96 -11.82 14.44
CA SER A 37 7.05 -11.87 15.42
C SER A 37 6.79 -12.93 16.51
N GLU A 38 5.55 -13.07 16.96
CA GLU A 38 5.18 -14.05 18.00
C GLU A 38 5.10 -15.49 17.50
N ARG A 39 4.52 -15.72 16.32
CA ARG A 39 4.12 -17.07 15.85
C ARG A 39 4.89 -17.54 14.60
N GLY A 40 5.62 -16.64 13.96
CA GLY A 40 6.27 -16.86 12.69
C GLY A 40 5.33 -16.61 11.49
N LEU A 41 5.92 -16.16 10.38
CA LEU A 41 5.20 -15.79 9.14
C LEU A 41 4.30 -16.93 8.64
N ARG A 42 4.79 -18.17 8.71
CA ARG A 42 4.07 -19.36 8.24
C ARG A 42 2.86 -19.69 9.11
N ALA A 43 2.94 -19.54 10.43
CA ALA A 43 1.81 -19.80 11.31
C ALA A 43 0.77 -18.68 11.26
N THR A 44 1.19 -17.43 11.02
CA THR A 44 0.28 -16.29 10.84
C THR A 44 -0.51 -16.39 9.54
N GLU A 45 0.14 -16.80 8.45
CA GLU A 45 -0.49 -16.92 7.13
C GLU A 45 -1.27 -18.21 6.94
N CYS A 46 -0.80 -19.33 7.50
CA CYS A 46 -1.43 -20.64 7.31
C CYS A 46 -2.31 -21.10 8.49
N GLY A 47 -2.26 -20.41 9.63
CA GLY A 47 -2.91 -20.87 10.86
C GLY A 47 -2.15 -22.00 11.58
N THR A 48 -2.82 -22.65 12.52
CA THR A 48 -2.22 -23.52 13.55
C THR A 48 -1.66 -24.85 13.04
N GLN A 49 -1.95 -25.26 11.79
CA GLN A 49 -1.52 -26.55 11.23
C GLN A 49 -0.49 -26.43 10.11
N GLY A 50 -0.08 -25.20 9.76
CA GLY A 50 0.75 -24.96 8.59
C GLY A 50 0.01 -25.24 7.28
N CYS A 51 0.53 -24.70 6.18
CA CYS A 51 -0.02 -24.91 4.85
C CYS A 51 1.09 -25.21 3.84
N SER A 52 0.68 -25.79 2.70
CA SER A 52 1.55 -26.02 1.55
C SER A 52 2.20 -24.70 1.12
N ASP A 53 3.44 -24.77 0.62
CA ASP A 53 4.22 -23.58 0.25
C ASP A 53 3.50 -22.71 -0.81
N ALA A 54 2.74 -23.34 -1.71
CA ALA A 54 1.94 -22.62 -2.70
C ALA A 54 0.82 -21.79 -2.06
N VAL A 55 0.13 -22.34 -1.06
CA VAL A 55 -0.93 -21.65 -0.33
C VAL A 55 -0.35 -20.53 0.52
N PHE A 56 0.78 -20.78 1.17
CA PHE A 56 1.51 -19.80 1.95
C PHE A 56 1.91 -18.57 1.11
N LEU A 57 2.52 -18.80 -0.06
CA LEU A 57 2.90 -17.72 -0.98
C LEU A 57 1.68 -16.95 -1.49
N LEU A 58 0.60 -17.66 -1.84
CA LEU A 58 -0.64 -17.03 -2.29
C LEU A 58 -1.24 -16.14 -1.20
N ASN A 59 -1.32 -16.65 0.04
CA ASN A 59 -1.93 -15.90 1.15
C ASN A 59 -1.07 -14.70 1.54
N THR A 60 0.27 -14.86 1.57
CA THR A 60 1.20 -13.76 1.80
C THR A 60 1.09 -12.69 0.73
N ALA A 61 1.05 -13.09 -0.55
CA ALA A 61 0.89 -12.17 -1.68
C ALA A 61 -0.48 -11.49 -1.66
N TRP A 62 -1.53 -12.20 -1.24
CA TRP A 62 -2.87 -11.66 -1.09
C TRP A 62 -2.94 -10.61 0.01
N THR A 63 -2.42 -10.92 1.20
CA THR A 63 -2.31 -9.98 2.32
C THR A 63 -1.53 -8.74 1.90
N PHE A 64 -0.35 -8.91 1.28
CA PHE A 64 0.43 -7.78 0.78
C PHE A 64 -0.35 -6.94 -0.24
N SER A 65 -1.05 -7.59 -1.16
CA SER A 65 -1.83 -6.90 -2.21
C SER A 65 -3.00 -6.11 -1.62
N PHE A 66 -3.74 -6.72 -0.70
CA PHE A 66 -4.94 -6.12 -0.12
C PHE A 66 -4.61 -4.99 0.86
N PHE A 67 -3.52 -5.13 1.63
CA PHE A 67 -3.14 -4.13 2.61
C PHE A 67 -2.25 -3.03 2.03
N ILE A 68 -1.42 -3.29 1.02
CA ILE A 68 -0.45 -2.31 0.50
C ILE A 68 -0.75 -1.96 -0.96
N ILE A 69 -0.80 -2.94 -1.86
CA ILE A 69 -0.87 -2.61 -3.30
C ILE A 69 -2.17 -1.87 -3.66
N ILE A 70 -3.32 -2.44 -3.32
CA ILE A 70 -4.63 -1.90 -3.71
C ILE A 70 -4.89 -0.53 -3.04
N PRO A 71 -4.77 -0.38 -1.72
CA PRO A 71 -5.17 0.86 -1.06
C PRO A 71 -4.08 1.95 -1.05
N LEU A 72 -2.80 1.62 -1.34
CA LEU A 72 -1.70 2.59 -1.33
C LEU A 72 -1.05 2.75 -2.71
N ILE A 73 -0.53 1.67 -3.29
CA ILE A 73 0.28 1.74 -4.52
C ILE A 73 -0.58 2.16 -5.72
N ILE A 74 -1.78 1.60 -5.89
CA ILE A 74 -2.67 1.97 -7.01
C ILE A 74 -3.05 3.47 -6.97
N PRO A 75 -3.55 4.03 -5.85
CA PRO A 75 -3.84 5.46 -5.76
C PRO A 75 -2.61 6.35 -6.00
N LEU A 76 -1.46 5.99 -5.43
CA LEU A 76 -0.20 6.72 -5.68
C LEU A 76 0.16 6.71 -7.16
N ALA A 77 0.12 5.55 -7.80
CA ALA A 77 0.43 5.39 -9.22
C ALA A 77 -0.54 6.19 -10.11
N LEU A 78 -1.84 6.19 -9.79
CA LEU A 78 -2.84 6.97 -10.51
C LEU A 78 -2.59 8.48 -10.40
N VAL A 79 -2.30 8.99 -9.20
CA VAL A 79 -2.00 10.41 -8.98
C VAL A 79 -0.73 10.82 -9.73
N ILE A 80 0.33 10.01 -9.66
CA ILE A 80 1.59 10.26 -10.37
C ILE A 80 1.35 10.20 -11.88
N TYR A 81 0.65 9.19 -12.37
CA TYR A 81 0.35 9.02 -13.79
C TYR A 81 -0.46 10.21 -14.35
N TRP A 82 -1.51 10.64 -13.66
CA TRP A 82 -2.29 11.82 -14.07
C TRP A 82 -1.47 13.10 -14.01
N SER A 83 -0.63 13.27 -12.99
CA SER A 83 0.28 14.42 -12.91
C SER A 83 1.22 14.46 -14.13
N LEU A 84 1.84 13.34 -14.49
CA LEU A 84 2.74 13.25 -15.64
C LEU A 84 2.00 13.47 -16.97
N LYS A 85 0.82 12.86 -17.14
CA LYS A 85 0.00 13.01 -18.36
C LYS A 85 -0.46 14.46 -18.58
N ASN A 86 -0.90 15.14 -17.53
CA ASN A 86 -1.36 16.52 -17.62
C ASN A 86 -0.21 17.51 -17.89
N ASN A 87 1.01 17.20 -17.44
CA ASN A 87 2.19 17.98 -17.82
C ASN A 87 2.56 17.86 -19.31
N LYS A 88 2.27 16.72 -19.97
CA LYS A 88 2.52 16.54 -21.42
C LYS A 88 1.49 17.24 -22.33
N LYS A 89 0.27 17.48 -21.86
CA LYS A 89 -0.81 18.09 -22.65
C LYS A 89 -0.77 19.62 -22.71
N SER A 90 0.18 20.23 -22.00
CA SER A 90 0.38 21.68 -21.87
C SER A 90 1.69 22.15 -22.53
N SER A 91 2.27 21.34 -23.41
CA SER A 91 3.41 21.70 -24.27
C SER A 91 3.01 21.68 -25.73
#